data_AF-A0AAD6D1Z1-F1
#
_entry.id   AF-A0AAD6D1Z1-F1
#
_cell.length_a   1.000
_cell.length_b   1.000
_cell.length_c   1.000
_cell.angle_alpha   90.00
_cell.angle_beta   90.00
_cell.angle_gamma   90.00
#
_symmetry.space_group_name_H-M   'P 1'
#
loop_
_entity.id
_entity.type
_entity.pdbx_description
1 polymer ?
#
loop_
_entity_poly.entity_id
_entity_poly.type
_entity_poly.pdbx_seq_one_letter_code
_entity_poly.pdbx_strand_id
1 'polypeptide(L)'
;MVLLIATDRILAALEAVPAARREELDLPSSLDLYGPIAHSQLLRLSKHLQNDAEYNSTDRGRSMNGPTILSALLRGTKVYVPPPPKKPEPSPEYLAEKARLQALAERQAYQRLLNPAYTPNPDHADPYATKADGTPYSEDTLTPSLVLNIFLSTIITGAAVYWCLTSFGMPRILASIFSAMTGPAPGDGMEARDAVGASEAVRVLLSFFAALSVAVAESVLYAVYLGKVVEARNKERKLKEKKVVIGPVEGDGDLDEGVIVGEGEKEEIWGKGVNGGVRRRMREKWEREQDQTQD
;
A
#
# COMPACT_ATOMS: atom_id res chain seq x y z
N MET A 1 -29.82 -14.95 -12.83
CA MET A 1 -31.06 -14.80 -12.05
C MET A 1 -30.69 -14.21 -10.70
N VAL A 2 -31.37 -13.16 -10.22
CA VAL A 2 -31.05 -12.54 -8.92
C VAL A 2 -31.63 -13.40 -7.80
N LEU A 3 -30.79 -13.73 -6.82
CA LEU A 3 -31.19 -14.43 -5.60
C LEU A 3 -31.44 -13.42 -4.50
N LEU A 4 -32.52 -13.63 -3.75
CA LEU A 4 -32.93 -12.81 -2.62
C LEU A 4 -32.88 -13.65 -1.35
N ILE A 5 -32.70 -13.00 -0.21
CA ILE A 5 -32.72 -13.63 1.10
C ILE A 5 -34.18 -13.88 1.50
N ALA A 6 -34.50 -15.14 1.81
CA ALA A 6 -35.81 -15.55 2.29
C ALA A 6 -36.09 -14.96 3.68
N THR A 7 -37.29 -14.39 3.84
CA THR A 7 -37.79 -13.79 5.09
C THR A 7 -38.94 -14.62 5.66
N ASP A 8 -39.28 -14.41 6.94
CA ASP A 8 -40.40 -15.11 7.60
C ASP A 8 -41.73 -14.99 6.83
N ARG A 9 -41.95 -13.84 6.18
CA ARG A 9 -43.15 -13.60 5.35
C ARG A 9 -43.20 -14.51 4.13
N ILE A 10 -42.04 -14.73 3.50
CA ILE A 10 -41.91 -15.61 2.34
C ILE A 10 -42.11 -17.07 2.79
N LEU A 11 -41.59 -17.44 3.96
CA LEU A 11 -41.80 -18.77 4.52
C LEU A 11 -43.26 -19.04 4.84
N ALA A 12 -43.93 -18.13 5.56
CA ALA A 12 -45.36 -18.25 5.86
C ALA A 12 -46.22 -18.32 4.58
N ALA A 13 -45.86 -17.53 3.56
CA ALA A 13 -46.53 -17.54 2.27
C ALA A 13 -46.29 -18.84 1.48
N LEU A 14 -45.13 -19.47 1.62
CA LEU A 14 -44.81 -20.76 1.01
C LEU A 14 -45.52 -21.91 1.73
N GLU A 15 -45.63 -21.84 3.06
CA GLU A 15 -46.38 -22.80 3.88
C GLU A 15 -47.87 -22.83 3.55
N ALA A 16 -48.46 -21.67 3.22
CA ALA A 16 -49.86 -21.58 2.79
C ALA A 16 -50.14 -22.33 1.47
N VAL A 17 -49.12 -22.60 0.64
CA VAL A 17 -49.29 -23.31 -0.65
C VAL A 17 -49.14 -24.82 -0.44
N PRO A 18 -50.09 -25.66 -0.89
CA PRO A 18 -49.98 -27.13 -0.80
C PRO A 18 -48.80 -27.70 -1.60
N ALA A 19 -48.19 -28.78 -1.11
CA ALA A 19 -46.98 -29.38 -1.71
C ALA A 19 -47.14 -29.76 -3.19
N ALA A 20 -48.31 -30.25 -3.62
CA ALA A 20 -48.58 -30.60 -5.01
C ALA A 20 -48.47 -29.41 -5.98
N ARG A 21 -48.81 -28.19 -5.54
CA ARG A 21 -48.69 -26.97 -6.34
C ARG A 21 -47.27 -26.39 -6.33
N ARG A 22 -46.47 -26.71 -5.30
CA ARG A 22 -45.08 -26.24 -5.21
C ARG A 22 -44.22 -26.81 -6.34
N GLU A 23 -44.43 -28.08 -6.69
CA GLU A 23 -43.76 -28.73 -7.81
C GLU A 23 -44.17 -28.12 -9.16
N GLU A 24 -45.46 -27.80 -9.35
CA GLU A 24 -45.97 -27.17 -10.58
C GLU A 24 -45.44 -25.73 -10.78
N LEU A 25 -45.12 -25.02 -9.70
CA LEU A 25 -44.65 -23.62 -9.71
C LEU A 25 -43.11 -23.49 -9.73
N ASP A 26 -42.37 -24.62 -9.77
CA ASP A 26 -40.92 -24.73 -9.53
C ASP A 26 -40.45 -24.05 -8.23
N LEU A 27 -41.22 -24.19 -7.16
CA LEU A 27 -40.85 -23.67 -5.84
C LEU A 27 -39.96 -24.69 -5.11
N PRO A 28 -38.99 -24.22 -4.29
CA PRO A 28 -38.13 -25.13 -3.52
C PRO A 28 -38.98 -25.93 -2.51
N SER A 29 -38.70 -27.24 -2.41
CA SER A 29 -39.43 -28.17 -1.53
C SER A 29 -39.26 -27.84 -0.04
N SER A 30 -38.10 -27.29 0.33
CA SER A 30 -37.79 -26.77 1.66
C SER A 30 -36.97 -25.49 1.52
N LEU A 31 -37.41 -24.41 2.17
CA LEU A 31 -36.71 -23.12 2.18
C LEU A 31 -36.32 -22.82 3.63
N ASP A 32 -35.03 -22.57 3.86
CA ASP A 32 -34.53 -22.18 5.17
C ASP A 32 -34.67 -20.66 5.38
N LEU A 33 -34.80 -20.23 6.63
CA LEU A 33 -34.76 -18.81 6.98
C LEU A 33 -33.40 -18.23 6.59
N TYR A 34 -33.41 -17.09 5.89
CA TYR A 34 -32.26 -16.47 5.24
C TYR A 34 -31.65 -17.25 4.05
N GLY A 35 -32.32 -18.29 3.57
CA GLY A 35 -31.91 -19.05 2.38
C GLY A 35 -32.08 -18.27 1.06
N PRO A 36 -31.45 -18.73 -0.03
CA PRO A 36 -31.59 -18.10 -1.34
C PRO A 36 -32.92 -18.46 -2.01
N ILE A 37 -33.68 -17.44 -2.43
CA ILE A 37 -34.87 -17.60 -3.27
C ILE A 37 -34.73 -16.79 -4.56
N ALA A 38 -35.09 -17.39 -5.71
CA ALA A 38 -35.04 -16.66 -6.97
C ALA A 38 -36.19 -15.65 -7.08
N HIS A 39 -35.91 -14.47 -7.62
CA HIS A 39 -36.94 -13.45 -7.83
C HIS A 39 -38.12 -13.93 -8.70
N SER A 40 -37.86 -14.80 -9.69
CA SER A 40 -38.90 -15.41 -10.53
C SER A 40 -39.83 -16.35 -9.76
N GLN A 41 -39.31 -17.06 -8.75
CA GLN A 41 -40.10 -17.92 -7.87
C GLN A 41 -41.03 -17.09 -6.99
N LEU A 42 -40.54 -15.98 -6.44
CA LEU A 42 -41.37 -15.02 -5.69
C LEU A 42 -42.48 -14.41 -6.56
N LEU A 43 -42.19 -14.13 -7.84
CA LEU A 43 -43.19 -13.63 -8.77
C LEU A 43 -44.32 -14.65 -8.98
N ARG A 44 -43.97 -15.92 -9.22
CA ARG A 44 -44.94 -17.02 -9.39
C ARG A 44 -45.76 -17.25 -8.12
N LEU A 45 -45.12 -17.26 -6.96
CA LEU A 45 -45.77 -17.36 -5.65
C LEU A 45 -46.75 -16.20 -5.43
N SER A 46 -46.34 -14.96 -5.71
CA SER A 46 -47.22 -13.79 -5.57
C SER A 46 -48.46 -13.83 -6.47
N LYS A 47 -48.30 -14.33 -7.71
CA LYS A 47 -49.43 -14.50 -8.66
C LYS A 47 -50.40 -15.58 -8.20
N HIS A 48 -49.88 -16.65 -7.61
CA HIS A 48 -50.72 -17.73 -7.08
C HIS A 48 -51.56 -17.24 -5.90
N LEU A 49 -50.93 -16.58 -4.92
CA LEU A 49 -51.59 -16.02 -3.76
C LEU A 49 -52.60 -14.91 -4.11
N GLN A 50 -52.39 -14.21 -5.22
CA GLN A 50 -53.36 -13.24 -5.74
C GLN A 50 -54.66 -13.89 -6.20
N ASN A 51 -54.60 -15.13 -6.69
CA ASN A 51 -55.76 -15.88 -7.18
C ASN A 51 -56.44 -16.72 -6.08
N ASP A 52 -55.76 -17.00 -4.95
CA ASP A 52 -56.32 -17.76 -3.83
C ASP A 52 -57.26 -16.90 -2.99
N ALA A 53 -58.54 -17.29 -2.93
CA ALA A 53 -59.56 -16.57 -2.16
C ALA A 53 -59.33 -16.65 -0.64
N GLU A 54 -58.79 -17.77 -0.14
CA GLU A 54 -58.51 -17.99 1.29
C GLU A 54 -57.37 -17.10 1.79
N TYR A 55 -56.26 -17.00 1.05
CA TYR A 55 -55.16 -16.09 1.39
C TYR A 55 -55.59 -14.61 1.33
N ASN A 56 -56.37 -14.25 0.31
CA ASN A 56 -56.93 -12.90 0.20
C ASN A 56 -57.92 -12.55 1.32
N SER A 57 -58.53 -13.51 2.02
CA SER A 57 -59.46 -13.24 3.12
C SER A 57 -58.78 -12.87 4.44
N THR A 58 -57.54 -13.34 4.65
CA THR A 58 -56.81 -13.19 5.91
C THR A 58 -55.99 -11.88 5.98
N ASP A 59 -55.41 -11.46 4.86
CA ASP A 59 -54.50 -10.28 4.81
C ASP A 59 -55.21 -8.99 4.34
N ARG A 60 -56.38 -9.08 3.70
CA ARG A 60 -57.02 -7.96 2.98
C ARG A 60 -57.97 -7.10 3.81
N GLY A 61 -57.72 -7.01 5.12
CA GLY A 61 -58.47 -6.15 6.05
C GLY A 61 -58.18 -4.65 5.96
N ARG A 62 -57.35 -4.15 5.02
CA ARG A 62 -57.02 -2.72 4.98
C ARG A 62 -56.65 -2.16 3.58
N SER A 63 -57.55 -1.32 3.07
CA SER A 63 -57.33 -0.22 2.10
C SER A 63 -57.36 -0.53 0.58
N MET A 64 -58.13 0.31 -0.15
CA MET A 64 -58.11 0.45 -1.62
C MET A 64 -56.75 0.87 -2.19
N ASN A 65 -55.80 1.29 -1.33
CA ASN A 65 -54.43 1.70 -1.67
C ASN A 65 -53.37 0.83 -0.94
N GLY A 66 -53.67 -0.47 -0.73
CA GLY A 66 -52.74 -1.39 -0.08
C GLY A 66 -51.53 -1.78 -0.94
N PRO A 67 -50.39 -2.13 -0.33
CA PRO A 67 -49.25 -2.70 -1.06
C PRO A 67 -49.67 -4.00 -1.79
N THR A 68 -49.18 -4.19 -3.02
CA THR A 68 -49.39 -5.45 -3.75
C THR A 68 -48.78 -6.64 -2.99
N ILE A 69 -49.32 -7.85 -3.15
CA ILE A 69 -48.81 -9.07 -2.49
C ILE A 69 -47.30 -9.24 -2.72
N LEU A 70 -46.85 -9.02 -3.96
CA LEU A 70 -45.43 -9.03 -4.29
C LEU A 70 -44.64 -7.99 -3.47
N SER A 71 -45.14 -6.76 -3.35
CA SER A 71 -44.47 -5.72 -2.56
C SER A 71 -44.44 -6.03 -1.06
N ALA A 72 -45.44 -6.76 -0.54
CA ALA A 72 -45.46 -7.24 0.84
C ALA A 72 -44.39 -8.32 1.09
N LEU A 73 -44.17 -9.21 0.11
CA LEU A 73 -43.16 -10.28 0.13
C LEU A 73 -41.74 -9.76 -0.06
N LEU A 74 -41.55 -8.74 -0.91
CA LEU A 74 -40.24 -8.11 -1.16
C LEU A 74 -39.79 -7.18 -0.01
N ARG A 75 -40.70 -6.83 0.91
CA ARG A 75 -40.38 -5.92 2.00
C ARG A 75 -39.37 -6.58 2.96
N GLY A 76 -38.17 -6.02 3.02
CA GLY A 76 -37.09 -6.52 3.88
C GLY A 76 -36.20 -7.60 3.24
N THR A 77 -36.47 -8.01 1.99
CA THR A 77 -35.55 -8.92 1.27
C THR A 77 -34.28 -8.17 0.85
N LYS A 78 -33.12 -8.79 1.07
CA LYS A 78 -31.83 -8.30 0.58
C LYS A 78 -31.32 -9.22 -0.54
N VAL A 79 -30.39 -8.73 -1.35
CA VAL A 79 -29.72 -9.56 -2.37
C VAL A 79 -28.89 -10.63 -1.65
N TYR A 80 -29.09 -11.89 -2.01
CA TYR A 80 -28.30 -12.99 -1.47
C TYR A 80 -26.91 -12.97 -2.11
N VAL A 81 -25.90 -12.75 -1.27
CA VAL A 81 -24.49 -12.89 -1.64
C VAL A 81 -24.01 -14.21 -1.02
N PRO A 82 -23.56 -15.19 -1.83
CA PRO A 82 -23.09 -16.45 -1.28
C PRO A 82 -21.92 -16.20 -0.32
N PRO A 83 -21.79 -17.01 0.74
CA PRO A 83 -20.65 -16.89 1.64
C PRO A 83 -19.36 -17.00 0.83
N PRO A 84 -18.34 -16.18 1.15
CA PRO A 84 -17.08 -16.21 0.42
C PRO A 84 -16.53 -17.64 0.46
N PRO A 85 -15.92 -18.10 -0.64
CA PRO A 85 -15.33 -19.44 -0.69
C PRO A 85 -14.36 -19.61 0.48
N LYS A 86 -14.30 -20.83 1.03
CA LYS A 86 -13.33 -21.16 2.08
C LYS A 86 -11.94 -20.80 1.58
N LYS A 87 -11.17 -20.11 2.40
CA LYS A 87 -9.79 -19.72 2.05
C LYS A 87 -9.00 -20.99 1.72
N PRO A 88 -8.14 -20.98 0.69
CA PRO A 88 -7.29 -22.11 0.40
C PRO A 88 -6.43 -22.43 1.62
N GLU A 89 -6.20 -23.72 1.85
CA GLU A 89 -5.26 -24.17 2.87
C GLU A 89 -3.87 -23.61 2.52
N PRO A 90 -3.08 -23.16 3.52
CA PRO A 90 -1.76 -22.63 3.26
C PRO A 90 -0.87 -23.70 2.60
N SER A 91 -0.04 -23.28 1.63
CA SER A 91 0.89 -24.20 0.97
C SER A 91 1.88 -24.79 2.00
N PRO A 92 2.32 -26.05 1.83
CA PRO A 92 3.28 -26.68 2.73
C PRO A 92 4.63 -25.93 2.74
N GLU A 93 5.01 -25.33 1.61
CA GLU A 93 6.19 -24.48 1.49
C GLU A 93 6.10 -23.25 2.41
N TYR A 94 4.95 -22.56 2.41
CA TYR A 94 4.73 -21.41 3.29
C TYR A 94 4.81 -21.79 4.77
N LEU A 95 4.27 -22.96 5.14
CA LEU A 95 4.38 -23.45 6.51
C LEU A 95 5.83 -23.78 6.89
N ALA A 96 6.59 -24.38 5.96
CA ALA A 96 8.00 -24.66 6.15
C ALA A 96 8.83 -23.37 6.32
N GLU A 97 8.58 -22.35 5.51
CA GLU A 97 9.23 -21.04 5.63
C GLU A 97 8.85 -20.33 6.94
N LYS A 98 7.56 -20.34 7.30
CA LYS A 98 7.09 -19.76 8.56
C LYS A 98 7.77 -20.42 9.75
N ALA A 99 7.82 -21.76 9.78
CA ALA A 99 8.49 -22.52 10.83
C ALA A 99 9.99 -22.20 10.88
N ARG A 100 10.63 -22.09 9.71
CA ARG A 100 12.04 -21.68 9.61
C ARG A 100 12.28 -20.28 10.19
N LEU A 101 11.45 -19.30 9.86
CA LEU A 101 11.58 -17.93 10.38
C LEU A 101 11.34 -17.87 11.90
N GLN A 102 10.36 -18.63 12.41
CA GLN A 102 10.11 -18.74 13.85
C GLN A 102 11.32 -19.36 14.57
N ALA A 103 11.88 -20.45 14.04
CA ALA A 103 13.07 -21.08 14.60
C ALA A 103 14.30 -20.14 14.58
N LEU A 104 14.46 -19.33 13.53
CA LEU A 104 15.53 -18.33 13.46
C LEU A 104 15.34 -17.24 14.52
N ALA A 105 14.11 -16.75 14.72
CA ALA A 105 13.81 -15.76 15.74
C ALA A 105 14.05 -16.29 17.15
N GLU A 106 13.63 -17.53 17.44
CA GLU A 106 13.88 -18.21 18.71
C GLU A 106 15.39 -18.41 18.97
N ARG A 107 16.14 -18.83 17.94
CA ARG A 107 17.60 -18.97 18.04
C ARG A 107 18.28 -17.64 18.36
N GLN A 108 17.86 -16.55 17.71
CA GLN A 108 18.37 -15.22 18.00
C GLN A 108 18.02 -14.77 19.43
N ALA A 109 16.79 -15.03 19.88
CA ALA A 109 16.37 -14.71 21.25
C ALA A 109 17.21 -15.49 22.28
N TYR A 110 17.45 -16.78 22.04
CA TYR A 110 18.30 -17.62 22.89
C TYR A 110 19.75 -17.10 22.93
N GLN A 111 20.30 -16.74 21.77
CA GLN A 111 21.65 -16.20 21.69
C GLN A 111 21.81 -14.88 22.46
N ARG A 112 20.77 -14.04 22.52
CA ARG A 112 20.75 -12.82 23.36
C ARG A 112 20.76 -13.12 24.86
N LEU A 113 20.12 -14.22 25.28
CA LEU A 113 20.16 -14.66 26.68
C LEU A 113 21.55 -15.17 27.07
N LEU A 114 22.22 -15.88 26.17
CA LEU A 114 23.57 -16.37 26.39
C LEU A 114 24.62 -15.26 26.35
N ASN A 115 24.48 -14.33 25.41
CA ASN A 115 25.38 -13.21 25.25
C ASN A 115 24.55 -11.92 25.14
N PRO A 116 24.47 -11.10 26.21
CA PRO A 116 23.69 -9.88 26.20
C PRO A 116 24.23 -8.82 25.23
N ALA A 117 25.48 -8.94 24.79
CA ALA A 117 26.08 -8.10 23.74
C ALA A 117 25.89 -8.67 22.32
N TYR A 118 25.11 -9.75 22.15
CA TYR A 118 24.86 -10.33 20.83
C TYR A 118 23.98 -9.43 19.98
N THR A 119 24.58 -8.85 18.95
CA THR A 119 23.88 -8.16 17.87
C THR A 119 23.70 -9.12 16.68
N PRO A 120 22.48 -9.31 16.15
CA PRO A 120 22.27 -10.14 14.97
C PRO A 120 23.02 -9.58 13.75
N ASN A 121 23.56 -10.48 12.93
CA ASN A 121 24.37 -10.14 11.75
C ASN A 121 23.54 -9.30 10.75
N PRO A 122 24.06 -8.16 10.25
CA PRO A 122 23.30 -7.25 9.39
C PRO A 122 22.93 -7.85 8.02
N ASP A 123 23.66 -8.86 7.55
CA ASP A 123 23.37 -9.55 6.28
C ASP A 123 22.06 -10.37 6.30
N HIS A 124 21.51 -10.62 7.50
CA HIS A 124 20.23 -11.30 7.71
C HIS A 124 19.20 -10.43 8.42
N ALA A 125 19.51 -9.15 8.63
CA ALA A 125 18.53 -8.20 9.14
C ALA A 125 17.62 -7.75 7.99
N ASP A 126 16.32 -7.71 8.23
CA ASP A 126 15.39 -7.11 7.28
C ASP A 126 15.89 -5.69 6.92
N PRO A 127 16.03 -5.34 5.64
CA PRO A 127 16.42 -3.98 5.24
C PRO A 127 15.40 -2.91 5.69
N TYR A 128 14.22 -3.35 6.17
CA TYR A 128 13.16 -2.52 6.73
C TYR A 128 13.09 -2.56 8.27
N ALA A 129 13.89 -3.38 8.94
CA ALA A 129 13.99 -3.37 10.39
C ALA A 129 14.74 -2.10 10.82
N THR A 130 13.97 -1.12 11.27
CA THR A 130 14.48 0.10 11.89
C THR A 130 15.35 -0.31 13.08
N LYS A 131 16.67 -0.08 13.00
CA LYS A 131 17.57 -0.28 14.13
C LYS A 131 17.04 0.53 15.31
N ALA A 132 16.55 -0.15 16.33
CA ALA A 132 16.25 0.44 17.63
C ALA A 132 17.56 0.51 18.42
N ASP A 133 18.52 1.32 17.95
CA ASP A 133 19.63 1.68 18.82
C ASP A 133 20.15 3.07 18.50
N GLY A 134 20.31 3.87 19.55
CA GLY A 134 20.55 5.31 19.51
C GLY A 134 22.01 5.68 19.25
N THR A 135 22.73 4.96 18.40
CA THR A 135 24.10 5.32 18.06
C THR A 135 24.13 6.49 17.06
N PRO A 136 24.84 7.59 17.37
CA PRO A 136 25.03 8.68 16.42
C PRO A 136 25.92 8.20 15.28
N TYR A 137 25.33 8.03 14.10
CA TYR A 137 25.91 8.12 12.75
C TYR A 137 27.44 8.14 12.65
N SER A 138 28.05 7.05 12.15
CA SER A 138 29.33 7.19 11.45
C SER A 138 29.76 6.09 10.46
N GLU A 139 29.13 4.91 10.34
CA GLU A 139 29.80 3.83 9.56
C GLU A 139 29.05 3.27 8.33
N ASP A 140 27.74 3.46 8.16
CA ASP A 140 26.98 2.82 7.07
C ASP A 140 26.63 3.73 5.87
N THR A 141 27.11 4.98 5.80
CA THR A 141 26.70 5.93 4.74
C THR A 141 27.51 5.86 3.44
N LEU A 142 28.61 5.09 3.41
CA LEU A 142 29.23 4.73 2.14
C LEU A 142 28.76 3.33 1.78
N THR A 143 27.55 3.23 1.24
CA THR A 143 27.16 1.99 0.56
C THR A 143 28.20 1.73 -0.53
N PRO A 144 28.85 0.54 -0.56
CA PRO A 144 29.89 0.26 -1.53
C PRO A 144 29.36 0.37 -2.98
N SER A 145 28.05 0.15 -3.16
CA SER A 145 27.35 0.38 -4.43
C SER A 145 27.34 1.85 -4.87
N LEU A 146 27.24 2.81 -3.95
CA LEU A 146 27.26 4.23 -4.27
C LEU A 146 28.66 4.68 -4.69
N VAL A 147 29.68 4.26 -3.94
CA VAL A 147 31.08 4.55 -4.28
C VAL A 147 31.40 3.98 -5.66
N LEU A 148 30.94 2.76 -5.95
CA LEU A 148 31.10 2.12 -7.26
C LEU A 148 30.37 2.92 -8.35
N ASN A 149 29.15 3.39 -8.12
CA ASN A 149 28.38 4.15 -9.10
C ASN A 149 29.10 5.47 -9.48
N ILE A 150 29.54 6.23 -8.47
CA ILE A 150 30.29 7.50 -8.69
C ILE A 150 31.64 7.21 -9.36
N PHE A 151 32.30 6.12 -8.99
CA PHE A 151 33.57 5.74 -9.59
C PHE A 151 33.41 5.35 -11.07
N LEU A 152 32.38 4.56 -11.39
CA LEU A 152 32.11 4.08 -12.75
C LEU A 152 31.66 5.22 -13.66
N SER A 153 30.80 6.13 -13.18
CA SER A 153 30.41 7.34 -13.93
C SER A 153 31.64 8.20 -14.25
N THR A 154 32.49 8.46 -13.25
CA THR A 154 33.71 9.28 -13.39
C THR A 154 34.69 8.69 -14.41
N ILE A 155 34.90 7.37 -14.38
CA ILE A 155 35.77 6.68 -15.35
C ILE A 155 35.20 6.73 -16.76
N ILE A 156 33.91 6.41 -16.91
CA ILE A 156 33.26 6.40 -18.24
C ILE A 156 33.23 7.81 -18.83
N THR A 157 32.93 8.84 -18.02
CA THR A 157 32.96 10.23 -18.48
C THR A 157 34.36 10.68 -18.86
N GLY A 158 35.38 10.37 -18.05
CA GLY A 158 36.77 10.68 -18.38
C GLY A 158 37.23 10.01 -19.69
N ALA A 159 36.92 8.72 -19.85
CA ALA A 159 37.23 7.97 -21.07
C ALA A 159 36.47 8.49 -22.29
N ALA A 160 35.19 8.86 -22.14
CA ALA A 160 34.37 9.40 -23.23
C ALA A 160 34.85 10.79 -23.68
N VAL A 161 35.21 11.67 -22.74
CA VAL A 161 35.78 12.99 -23.05
C VAL A 161 37.14 12.84 -23.73
N TYR A 162 37.99 11.94 -23.26
CA TYR A 162 39.25 11.65 -23.92
C TYR A 162 39.05 11.12 -25.34
N TRP A 163 38.17 10.12 -25.52
CA TRP A 163 37.83 9.57 -26.82
C TRP A 163 37.30 10.64 -27.76
N CYS A 164 36.43 11.53 -27.28
CA CYS A 164 35.89 12.65 -28.03
C CYS A 164 36.99 13.62 -28.51
N LEU A 165 37.93 13.97 -27.63
CA LEU A 165 39.06 14.85 -27.94
C LEU A 165 40.09 14.19 -28.89
N THR A 166 40.12 12.85 -28.94
CA THR A 166 40.98 12.11 -29.87
C THR A 166 40.32 11.86 -31.23
N SER A 167 39.02 11.58 -31.26
CA SER A 167 38.30 11.22 -32.49
C SER A 167 37.73 12.43 -33.23
N PHE A 168 37.46 13.54 -32.53
CA PHE A 168 36.94 14.76 -33.13
C PHE A 168 37.97 15.90 -32.99
N GLY A 169 38.26 16.58 -34.10
CA GLY A 169 39.06 17.80 -34.08
C GLY A 169 38.39 18.87 -33.22
N MET A 170 39.19 19.56 -32.39
CA MET A 170 38.67 20.55 -31.44
C MET A 170 37.89 21.64 -32.20
N PRO A 171 36.60 21.88 -31.90
CA PRO A 171 35.85 22.93 -32.58
C PRO A 171 36.49 24.29 -32.27
N ARG A 172 36.54 25.19 -33.28
CA ARG A 172 37.24 26.49 -33.21
C ARG A 172 36.89 27.34 -31.99
N ILE A 173 35.68 27.17 -31.44
CA ILE A 173 35.17 27.86 -30.25
C ILE A 173 35.88 27.38 -28.97
N LEU A 174 36.11 26.07 -28.82
CA LEU A 174 36.86 25.54 -27.68
C LEU A 174 38.35 25.85 -27.81
N ALA A 175 38.87 25.79 -29.03
CA ALA A 175 40.26 26.15 -29.32
C ALA A 175 40.55 27.63 -29.00
N SER A 176 39.63 28.55 -29.29
CA SER A 176 39.79 29.97 -28.96
C SER A 176 39.70 30.25 -27.46
N ILE A 177 38.76 29.62 -26.74
CA ILE A 177 38.63 29.74 -25.28
C ILE A 177 39.87 29.14 -24.58
N PHE A 178 40.34 28.00 -25.05
CA PHE A 178 41.52 27.35 -24.49
C PHE A 178 42.80 28.15 -24.80
N SER A 179 43.00 28.58 -26.04
CA SER A 179 44.14 29.43 -26.43
C SER A 179 44.14 30.79 -25.71
N ALA A 180 42.97 31.34 -25.36
CA ALA A 180 42.87 32.53 -24.51
C ALA A 180 43.28 32.28 -23.05
N MET A 181 43.15 31.04 -22.56
CA MET A 181 43.54 30.65 -21.20
C MET A 181 45.00 30.18 -21.09
N THR A 182 45.58 29.59 -22.14
CA THR A 182 46.95 29.00 -22.11
C THR A 182 47.97 29.64 -23.07
N GLY A 183 47.58 30.46 -24.05
CA GLY A 183 48.46 31.12 -25.04
C GLY A 183 49.28 30.17 -25.97
N PRO A 184 49.91 30.66 -27.08
CA PRO A 184 49.62 31.86 -27.86
C PRO A 184 48.54 31.60 -28.94
N ALA A 185 47.95 32.68 -29.47
CA ALA A 185 46.91 32.63 -30.50
C ALA A 185 47.42 32.03 -31.83
N PRO A 186 46.59 31.25 -32.55
CA PRO A 186 46.98 30.71 -33.85
C PRO A 186 47.10 31.85 -34.87
N GLY A 187 48.29 31.99 -35.47
CA GLY A 187 48.53 32.90 -36.59
C GLY A 187 47.68 32.53 -37.81
N ASP A 188 47.27 33.54 -38.55
CA ASP A 188 46.22 33.53 -39.60
C ASP A 188 46.66 32.85 -40.92
N GLY A 189 47.36 31.72 -40.86
CA GLY A 189 47.98 31.09 -42.02
C GLY A 189 48.23 29.59 -41.95
N MET A 190 47.63 28.86 -41.01
CA MET A 190 47.77 27.39 -40.94
C MET A 190 46.53 26.73 -41.56
N GLU A 191 46.70 26.06 -42.71
CA GLU A 191 45.65 25.26 -43.33
C GLU A 191 45.02 24.29 -42.32
N ALA A 192 43.70 24.15 -42.38
CA ALA A 192 42.87 23.36 -41.47
C ALA A 192 43.15 21.84 -41.44
N ARG A 193 44.24 21.39 -42.08
CA ARG A 193 44.71 20.01 -42.13
C ARG A 193 45.81 19.73 -41.10
N ASP A 194 46.54 20.76 -40.65
CA ASP A 194 47.67 20.66 -39.71
C ASP A 194 47.44 21.33 -38.35
N ALA A 195 46.18 21.69 -38.01
CA ALA A 195 45.79 21.98 -36.62
C ALA A 195 45.65 20.66 -35.80
N VAL A 196 46.58 19.75 -36.02
CA VAL A 196 46.73 18.48 -35.31
C VAL A 196 47.24 18.79 -33.91
N GLY A 197 46.33 18.66 -32.96
CA GLY A 197 46.67 18.19 -31.63
C GLY A 197 46.95 19.28 -30.61
N ALA A 198 45.94 19.60 -29.80
CA ALA A 198 46.21 19.74 -28.37
C ALA A 198 47.11 18.56 -27.96
N SER A 199 48.23 18.84 -27.29
CA SER A 199 49.18 17.81 -26.89
C SER A 199 48.45 16.69 -26.15
N GLU A 200 48.97 15.47 -26.24
CA GLU A 200 48.39 14.31 -25.55
C GLU A 200 48.16 14.62 -24.05
N ALA A 201 49.10 15.36 -23.45
CA ALA A 201 48.99 15.89 -22.10
C ALA A 201 47.78 16.82 -21.88
N VAL A 202 47.46 17.71 -22.83
CA VAL A 202 46.30 18.61 -22.74
C VAL A 202 44.98 17.83 -22.82
N ARG A 203 44.90 16.82 -23.69
CA ARG A 203 43.70 15.97 -23.80
C ARG A 203 43.43 15.21 -22.51
N VAL A 204 44.50 14.68 -21.91
CA VAL A 204 44.45 13.98 -20.63
C VAL A 204 44.07 14.94 -19.50
N LEU A 205 44.65 16.14 -19.44
CA LEU A 205 44.31 17.13 -18.41
C LEU A 205 42.83 17.53 -18.50
N LEU A 206 42.34 17.79 -19.71
CA LEU A 206 40.95 18.20 -19.93
C LEU A 206 39.95 17.08 -19.58
N SER A 207 40.27 15.82 -19.88
CA SER A 207 39.43 14.68 -19.50
C SER A 207 39.42 14.43 -17.99
N PHE A 208 40.56 14.57 -17.31
CA PHE A 208 40.63 14.51 -15.84
C PHE A 208 39.84 15.63 -15.17
N PHE A 209 39.91 16.85 -15.71
CA PHE A 209 39.15 17.98 -15.17
C PHE A 209 37.64 17.80 -15.33
N ALA A 210 37.20 17.29 -16.49
CA ALA A 210 35.80 16.97 -16.74
C ALA A 210 35.30 15.85 -15.79
N ALA A 211 36.10 14.79 -15.62
CA ALA A 211 35.78 13.69 -14.71
C ALA A 211 35.68 14.17 -13.25
N LEU A 212 36.65 14.97 -12.79
CA LEU A 212 36.65 15.54 -11.43
C LEU A 212 35.42 16.42 -11.17
N SER A 213 35.02 17.24 -12.16
CA SER A 213 33.85 18.10 -12.05
C SER A 213 32.56 17.30 -11.86
N VAL A 214 32.42 16.18 -12.59
CA VAL A 214 31.28 15.26 -12.45
C VAL A 214 31.28 14.58 -11.09
N ALA A 215 32.43 14.08 -10.64
CA ALA A 215 32.56 13.46 -9.32
C ALA A 215 32.12 14.41 -8.19
N VAL A 216 32.52 15.68 -8.26
CA VAL A 216 32.08 16.71 -7.29
C VAL A 216 30.57 16.92 -7.37
N ALA A 217 30.00 17.06 -8.57
CA ALA A 217 28.56 17.26 -8.74
C ALA A 217 27.73 16.11 -8.15
N GLU A 218 28.12 14.86 -8.42
CA GLU A 218 27.45 13.67 -7.89
C GLU A 218 27.57 13.58 -6.36
N SER A 219 28.75 13.88 -5.80
CA SER A 219 28.94 13.89 -4.35
C SER A 219 28.05 14.91 -3.63
N VAL A 220 27.85 16.09 -4.23
CA VAL A 220 26.99 17.15 -3.68
C VAL A 220 25.52 16.73 -3.74
N LEU A 221 25.08 16.12 -4.85
CA LEU A 221 23.71 15.61 -4.97
C LEU A 221 23.39 14.62 -3.85
N TYR A 222 24.34 13.72 -3.55
CA TYR A 222 24.18 12.76 -2.47
C TYR A 222 24.22 13.40 -1.08
N ALA A 223 25.11 14.38 -0.85
CA ALA A 223 25.16 15.12 0.41
C ALA A 223 23.81 15.82 0.71
N VAL A 224 23.19 16.42 -0.31
CA VAL A 224 21.85 17.02 -0.20
C VAL A 224 20.78 15.97 0.11
N TYR A 225 20.85 14.81 -0.54
CA TYR A 225 19.93 13.69 -0.25
C TYR A 225 20.05 13.22 1.20
N LEU A 226 21.28 12.99 1.69
CA LEU A 226 21.54 12.59 3.07
C LEU A 226 20.97 13.62 4.06
N GLY A 227 21.15 14.92 3.79
CA GLY A 227 20.56 15.99 4.60
C GLY A 227 19.04 15.87 4.71
N LYS A 228 18.34 15.63 3.59
CA LYS A 228 16.88 15.43 3.58
C LYS A 228 16.44 14.18 4.34
N VAL A 229 17.17 13.08 4.20
CA VAL A 229 16.85 11.83 4.92
C VAL A 229 17.03 12.00 6.43
N VAL A 230 18.11 12.66 6.86
CA VAL A 230 18.36 12.98 8.28
C VAL A 230 17.25 13.88 8.82
N GLU A 231 16.84 14.90 8.05
CA GLU A 231 15.75 15.79 8.44
C GLU A 231 14.41 15.04 8.58
N ALA A 232 14.08 14.16 7.63
CA ALA A 232 12.87 13.34 7.67
C ALA A 232 12.86 12.40 8.89
N ARG A 233 13.97 11.69 9.16
CA ARG A 233 14.07 10.82 10.34
C ARG A 233 14.02 11.60 11.65
N ASN A 234 14.62 12.80 11.70
CA ASN A 234 14.52 13.66 12.87
C ASN A 234 13.09 14.14 13.11
N LYS A 235 12.31 14.38 12.04
CA LYS A 235 10.86 14.66 12.15
C LYS A 235 10.12 13.43 12.67
N GLU A 236 10.31 12.26 12.08
CA GLU A 236 9.67 11.01 12.52
C GLU A 236 9.98 10.66 13.98
N ARG A 237 11.25 10.80 14.42
CA ARG A 237 11.65 10.53 15.81
C ARG A 237 10.96 11.46 16.82
N LYS A 238 10.55 12.67 16.40
CA LYS A 238 9.79 13.59 17.25
C LYS A 238 8.34 13.13 17.42
N LEU A 239 7.76 12.42 16.44
CA LEU A 239 6.43 11.84 16.57
C LEU A 239 6.52 10.57 17.44
N LYS A 240 6.24 10.70 18.75
CA LYS A 240 6.11 9.54 19.64
C LYS A 240 4.68 9.00 19.59
N GLU A 241 4.48 7.83 18.99
CA GLU A 241 3.19 7.15 18.98
C GLU A 241 2.77 6.75 20.41
N LYS A 242 1.76 7.40 20.98
CA LYS A 242 1.13 6.96 22.24
C LYS A 242 0.11 5.86 21.94
N LYS A 243 0.50 4.60 22.16
CA LYS A 243 -0.40 3.45 22.03
C LYS A 243 -1.30 3.38 23.25
N VAL A 244 -2.58 3.72 23.08
CA VAL A 244 -3.60 3.45 24.08
C VAL A 244 -4.13 2.04 23.82
N VAL A 245 -4.00 1.16 24.82
CA VAL A 245 -4.58 -0.18 24.81
C VAL A 245 -6.07 -0.02 25.01
N ILE A 246 -6.86 -0.32 23.98
CA ILE A 246 -8.29 -0.58 24.16
C ILE A 246 -8.37 -2.02 24.67
N GLY A 247 -9.10 -2.19 25.78
CA GLY A 247 -9.17 -3.43 26.56
C GLY A 247 -9.58 -4.67 25.76
N PRO A 248 -9.49 -5.86 26.39
CA PRO A 248 -9.86 -7.11 25.76
C PRO A 248 -11.33 -7.05 25.32
N VAL A 249 -11.58 -7.42 24.06
CA VAL A 249 -12.92 -7.72 23.59
C VAL A 249 -13.30 -9.05 24.23
N GLU A 250 -13.92 -9.00 25.41
CA GLU A 250 -14.68 -10.13 25.93
C GLU A 250 -15.86 -10.38 25.00
N GLY A 251 -16.03 -11.65 24.66
CA GLY A 251 -17.13 -12.12 23.86
C GLY A 251 -18.46 -12.01 24.62
N ASP A 252 -19.49 -11.74 23.82
CA ASP A 252 -20.90 -12.07 24.04
C ASP A 252 -21.54 -11.59 25.37
N GLY A 253 -22.25 -10.47 25.28
CA GLY A 253 -23.07 -9.93 26.37
C GLY A 253 -23.79 -8.66 25.93
N ASP A 254 -25.09 -8.81 25.72
CA ASP A 254 -26.09 -7.77 25.48
C ASP A 254 -25.94 -6.56 26.42
N LEU A 255 -26.19 -5.34 25.93
CA LEU A 255 -26.81 -4.20 26.63
C LEU A 255 -26.67 -2.89 25.82
N ASP A 256 -27.81 -2.27 25.57
CA ASP A 256 -28.03 -0.95 24.98
C ASP A 256 -27.31 0.19 25.75
N GLU A 257 -26.72 1.15 25.04
CA GLU A 257 -26.99 2.59 25.24
C GLU A 257 -26.35 3.43 24.14
N GLY A 258 -27.16 4.34 23.58
CA GLY A 258 -26.80 5.16 22.42
C GLY A 258 -25.85 6.31 22.74
N VAL A 259 -24.92 6.55 21.82
CA VAL A 259 -24.26 7.86 21.68
C VAL A 259 -24.26 8.25 20.20
N ILE A 260 -25.08 9.23 19.87
CA ILE A 260 -25.13 9.91 18.58
C ILE A 260 -23.94 10.88 18.52
N VAL A 261 -23.00 10.67 17.59
CA VAL A 261 -22.01 11.69 17.21
C VAL A 261 -21.88 11.76 15.69
N GLY A 262 -22.47 12.84 15.15
CA GLY A 262 -21.85 13.74 14.20
C GLY A 262 -21.29 13.14 12.92
N GLU A 263 -22.10 13.26 11.87
CA GLU A 263 -21.73 13.11 10.46
C GLU A 263 -20.62 14.10 10.09
N GLY A 264 -19.50 13.58 9.59
CA GLY A 264 -18.35 14.37 9.13
C GLY A 264 -17.26 13.45 8.62
N GLU A 265 -16.98 13.53 7.32
CA GLU A 265 -16.11 12.66 6.51
C GLU A 265 -14.85 12.18 7.24
N LYS A 266 -14.77 10.86 7.44
CA LYS A 266 -13.58 10.16 7.95
C LYS A 266 -13.03 9.30 6.82
N GLU A 267 -11.88 9.68 6.28
CA GLU A 267 -11.08 8.74 5.49
C GLU A 267 -10.51 7.67 6.43
N GLU A 268 -11.13 6.50 6.44
CA GLU A 268 -10.75 5.35 7.25
C GLU A 268 -9.66 4.53 6.56
N ILE A 269 -8.43 4.60 7.06
CA ILE A 269 -7.34 3.69 6.67
C ILE A 269 -7.24 2.57 7.70
N TRP A 270 -7.86 1.43 7.41
CA TRP A 270 -7.72 0.20 8.19
C TRP A 270 -6.38 -0.50 7.95
N GLY A 271 -5.75 -0.97 9.03
CA GLY A 271 -4.57 -1.85 8.96
C GLY A 271 -4.59 -2.84 10.13
N LYS A 272 -4.86 -4.11 9.83
CA LYS A 272 -4.88 -5.21 10.82
C LYS A 272 -3.43 -5.62 11.10
N GLY A 273 -2.96 -5.44 12.33
CA GLY A 273 -1.64 -5.91 12.73
C GLY A 273 -1.56 -7.45 12.72
N VAL A 274 -0.35 -7.99 12.60
CA VAL A 274 -0.06 -9.45 12.52
C VAL A 274 -0.61 -10.25 13.72
N ASN A 275 -0.95 -9.58 14.82
CA ASN A 275 -1.53 -10.18 16.03
C ASN A 275 -3.05 -9.89 16.22
N GLY A 276 -3.76 -9.47 15.18
CA GLY A 276 -5.23 -9.31 15.23
C GLY A 276 -5.77 -8.09 15.99
N GLY A 277 -4.91 -7.28 16.62
CA GLY A 277 -5.32 -6.03 17.26
C GLY A 277 -5.65 -4.91 16.26
N VAL A 278 -6.81 -4.28 16.44
CA VAL A 278 -7.24 -3.10 15.67
C VAL A 278 -6.50 -1.88 16.19
N ARG A 279 -5.76 -1.17 15.32
CA ARG A 279 -5.02 0.05 15.67
C ARG A 279 -5.74 1.27 15.11
N ARG A 280 -6.18 2.19 15.96
CA ARG A 280 -6.67 3.51 15.54
C ARG A 280 -5.52 4.52 15.63
N ARG A 281 -5.08 5.07 14.49
CA ARG A 281 -4.22 6.26 14.46
C ARG A 281 -5.12 7.48 14.59
N MET A 282 -5.13 8.11 15.76
CA MET A 282 -5.84 9.37 15.97
C MET A 282 -4.90 10.52 15.59
N ARG A 283 -5.21 11.24 14.50
CA ARG A 283 -4.45 12.40 14.05
C ARG A 283 -4.69 13.58 15.01
N GLU A 284 -3.58 14.16 15.49
CA GLU A 284 -3.50 15.34 16.35
C GLU A 284 -4.24 16.56 15.77
N LYS A 285 -5.50 16.76 16.13
CA LYS A 285 -6.19 18.05 15.97
C LYS A 285 -6.52 18.75 17.29
N TRP A 286 -6.30 18.09 18.44
CA TRP A 286 -6.75 18.59 19.74
C TRP A 286 -5.76 19.55 20.44
N GLU A 287 -4.50 19.62 20.00
CA GLU A 287 -3.50 20.53 20.60
C GLU A 287 -3.56 21.97 20.05
N ARG A 288 -4.18 22.22 18.89
CA ARG A 288 -4.28 23.59 18.33
C ARG A 288 -5.45 24.41 18.88
N GLU A 289 -6.45 23.78 19.49
CA GLU A 289 -7.65 24.48 19.98
C GLU A 289 -7.50 24.91 21.45
N GLN A 290 -6.63 24.27 22.24
CA GLN A 290 -6.37 24.71 23.62
C GLN A 290 -5.40 25.90 23.70
N ASP A 291 -4.42 25.99 22.80
CA ASP A 291 -3.51 27.15 22.73
C ASP A 291 -4.20 28.42 22.17
N GLN A 292 -5.37 28.31 21.53
CA GLN A 292 -6.13 29.48 21.04
C GLN A 292 -7.19 30.01 22.03
N THR A 293 -7.50 29.27 23.09
CA THR A 293 -8.45 29.71 24.12
C THR A 293 -7.77 30.29 25.35
N GLN A 294 -6.44 30.40 25.31
CA GLN A 294 -5.62 30.92 26.40
C GLN A 294 -4.75 32.10 25.92
N ASP A 295 -5.35 33.01 25.14
CA ASP A 295 -4.89 34.39 24.90
C ASP A 295 -6.09 35.35 25.02
#